data_AF-A0A2G6CBJ9-F1
#
_entry.id   AF-A0A2G6CBJ9-F1
#
_cell.length_a   1.000
_cell.length_b   1.000
_cell.length_c   1.000
_cell.angle_alpha   90.00
_cell.angle_beta   90.00
_cell.angle_gamma   90.00
#
_symmetry.space_group_name_H-M   'P 1'
#
loop_
_entity.id
_entity.type
_entity.pdbx_description
1 polymer ?
#
loop_
_entity_poly.entity_id
_entity_poly.type
_entity_poly.pdbx_seq_one_letter_code
_entity_poly.pdbx_strand_id
1 'polypeptide(L)' 'MTPAGKKLWFDYLRNTKHKCYRQRPIDHFIADFYISSSDLVIEIDGNIHDSQKEGTIL' A
#
# COMPACT_ATOMS: atom_id res chain seq x y z
N MET A 1 -7.54 0.05 -7.83
CA MET A 1 -7.04 -1.19 -7.16
C MET A 1 -6.74 -2.25 -8.22
N THR A 2 -5.51 -2.74 -8.23
CA THR A 2 -5.01 -3.85 -9.08
C THR A 2 -5.75 -5.16 -8.76
N PRO A 3 -5.66 -6.21 -9.60
CA PRO A 3 -6.22 -7.53 -9.28
C PRO A 3 -5.72 -8.08 -7.94
N ALA A 4 -4.42 -7.98 -7.66
CA ALA A 4 -3.83 -8.34 -6.38
C ALA A 4 -4.43 -7.52 -5.22
N GLY A 5 -4.59 -6.21 -5.39
CA GLY A 5 -5.22 -5.35 -4.39
C GLY A 5 -6.68 -5.69 -4.13
N LYS A 6 -7.44 -6.01 -5.18
CA LYS A 6 -8.83 -6.46 -5.04
C LYS A 6 -8.89 -7.75 -4.23
N LYS A 7 -8.07 -8.75 -4.58
CA LYS A 7 -8.00 -10.02 -3.84
C LYS A 7 -7.70 -9.79 -2.37
N LEU A 8 -6.62 -9.06 -2.07
CA LEU A 8 -6.21 -8.79 -0.70
C LEU A 8 -7.30 -8.06 0.11
N TRP A 9 -7.94 -7.06 -0.50
CA TRP A 9 -8.99 -6.31 0.15
C TRP A 9 -10.25 -7.13 0.42
N PHE A 10 -10.82 -7.75 -0.62
CA PHE A 10 -12.13 -8.37 -0.52
C PHE A 10 -12.10 -9.71 0.23
N ASP A 11 -11.02 -10.47 0.06
CA ASP A 11 -10.92 -11.82 0.63
C ASP A 11 -10.38 -11.79 2.06
N TYR A 12 -9.56 -10.78 2.41
CA TYR A 12 -8.86 -10.75 3.70
C TYR A 12 -9.09 -9.47 4.50
N LEU A 13 -8.76 -8.29 3.96
CA LEU A 13 -8.60 -7.07 4.77
C LEU A 13 -9.90 -6.35 5.15
N ARG A 14 -10.93 -6.39 4.29
CA ARG A 14 -12.17 -5.60 4.49
C ARG A 14 -12.97 -6.01 5.72
N ASN A 15 -12.86 -7.27 6.14
CA ASN A 15 -13.65 -7.88 7.20
C ASN A 15 -12.82 -8.24 8.43
N THR A 16 -11.57 -7.77 8.52
CA THR A 16 -10.78 -8.03 9.72
C THR A 16 -11.31 -7.24 10.90
N LYS A 17 -11.02 -7.70 12.12
CA LYS A 17 -11.31 -6.95 13.35
C LYS A 17 -10.53 -5.64 13.47
N HIS A 18 -9.48 -5.47 12.67
CA HIS A 18 -8.63 -4.29 12.68
C HIS A 18 -9.07 -3.33 11.58
N LYS A 19 -9.12 -2.04 11.90
CA LYS A 19 -9.43 -1.01 10.91
C LYS A 19 -8.29 -0.91 9.89
N CYS A 20 -8.58 -1.29 8.66
CA CYS A 20 -7.66 -1.19 7.54
C CYS A 20 -8.01 0.04 6.68
N TYR A 21 -7.04 0.93 6.50
CA TYR A 21 -7.09 2.08 5.61
C TYR A 21 -6.52 1.68 4.25
N ARG A 22 -7.08 2.22 3.16
CA ARG A 22 -6.58 2.01 1.80
C ARG A 22 -5.99 3.31 1.25
N GLN A 23 -4.92 3.22 0.45
CA GLN A 23 -4.29 4.36 -0.23
C GLN A 23 -4.01 5.51 0.75
N ARG A 24 -3.37 5.20 1.88
CA ARG A 24 -3.18 6.12 2.99
C ARG A 24 -1.93 6.97 2.73
N PRO A 25 -2.05 8.30 2.63
CA PRO A 25 -0.88 9.17 2.67
C PRO A 25 -0.18 9.03 4.03
N ILE A 26 1.11 8.75 4.00
CA ILE A 26 2.00 8.68 5.15
C ILE A 26 3.25 9.46 4.78
N ASP A 27 3.38 10.64 5.39
CA ASP A 27 4.46 11.59 5.07
C ASP A 27 4.56 11.84 3.55
N HIS A 28 5.67 11.47 2.91
CA HIS A 28 5.91 11.66 1.48
C HIS A 28 5.43 10.50 0.58
N PHE A 29 4.78 9.49 1.15
CA PHE A 29 4.38 8.26 0.45
C PHE A 29 2.87 8.00 0.51
N ILE A 30 2.37 7.13 -0.36
CA ILE A 30 0.99 6.65 -0.35
C ILE A 30 1.03 5.14 -0.19
N ALA A 31 0.59 4.66 0.98
CA ALA A 31 0.56 3.23 1.27
C ALA A 31 -0.70 2.55 0.72
N ASP A 32 -0.55 1.41 0.05
CA ASP A 32 -1.69 0.68 -0.51
C ASP A 32 -2.71 0.27 0.56
N PHE A 33 -2.22 -0.28 1.68
CA PHE A 33 -3.02 -0.57 2.88
C PHE A 33 -2.25 -0.24 4.17
N TYR A 34 -2.96 0.25 5.17
CA TYR A 34 -2.39 0.59 6.49
C TYR A 34 -3.31 0.14 7.63
N ILE A 35 -2.73 -0.45 8.67
CA ILE A 35 -3.43 -0.84 9.91
C ILE A 35 -2.75 -0.15 11.09
N SER A 36 -3.44 0.85 11.65
CA SER A 36 -2.88 1.70 12.71
C SER A 36 -2.73 0.99 14.06
N SER A 37 -3.51 -0.05 14.33
CA SER A 37 -3.42 -0.77 15.62
C SER A 37 -2.17 -1.63 15.75
N SER A 38 -1.40 -1.80 14.68
CA SER A 38 -0.23 -2.67 14.62
C SER A 38 0.94 -2.06 13.85
N ASP A 39 0.87 -0.75 13.55
CA ASP A 39 1.87 -0.04 12.74
C ASP A 39 2.28 -0.79 11.46
N LEU A 40 1.30 -1.43 10.80
CA LEU A 40 1.52 -2.29 9.64
C LEU A 40 1.17 -1.55 8.35
N VAL A 41 2.15 -1.46 7.45
CA VAL A 41 1.98 -1.04 6.06
C VAL A 41 2.07 -2.28 5.16
N ILE A 42 1.17 -2.38 4.19
CA ILE A 42 1.20 -3.41 3.15
C ILE A 42 1.21 -2.72 1.80
N GLU A 43 2.31 -2.84 1.08
CA GLU A 43 2.46 -2.38 -0.31
C GLU A 43 2.26 -3.55 -1.27
N ILE A 44 1.55 -3.32 -2.36
CA ILE A 44 1.47 -4.28 -3.46
C ILE A 44 2.47 -3.86 -4.51
N ASP A 45 3.53 -4.66 -4.62
CA ASP A 45 4.51 -4.53 -5.68
C ASP A 45 3.80 -4.49 -7.04
N GLY A 46 3.95 -3.36 -7.74
CA GLY A 46 3.44 -3.14 -9.07
C GLY A 46 4.58 -3.14 -10.08
N ASN A 47 4.30 -3.46 -11.34
CA ASN A 47 5.27 -3.41 -12.44
C ASN A 47 5.82 -1.98 -12.75
N ILE A 48 5.67 -1.01 -11.85
CA ILE A 48 6.09 0.40 -11.99
C ILE A 48 7.43 0.66 -11.27
N HIS A 49 7.97 -0.30 -10.51
CA HIS A 49 9.25 -0.11 -9.79
C HIS A 49 10.50 0.10 -10.67
N ASP A 50 10.39 0.04 -12.00
CA ASP A 50 11.53 0.22 -12.92
C ASP A 50 11.84 1.68 -13.33
N SER A 51 11.05 2.68 -12.89
CA SER A 51 11.18 4.05 -13.42
C SER A 51 11.76 5.11 -12.47
N GLN A 52 12.03 4.80 -11.20
CA GLN A 52 12.77 5.72 -10.33
C GLN A 52 14.27 5.54 -10.54
N LYS A 53 14.83 6.24 -11.52
CA LYS A 53 16.27 6.55 -11.49
C LYS A 53 16.51 7.48 -10.31
N GLU A 54 17.39 7.06 -9.39
CA GLU A 54 17.94 7.93 -8.34
C GLU A 54 18.34 9.28 -8.97
N GLY A 55 17.82 10.37 -8.40
CA GLY A 55 18.14 11.72 -8.86
C GLY A 55 19.63 11.96 -8.77
N THR A 56 20.31 11.99 -9.93
CA THR A 56 21.61 12.64 -10.02
C THR A 56 21.38 14.14 -9.87
N ILE A 57 21.82 14.71 -8.75
CA ILE A 57 21.99 16.14 -8.60
C ILE A 57 23.14 16.54 -9.53
N LEU A 58 22.84 17.31 -10.58
CA LEU A 58 23.83 18.13 -11.29
C LEU A 58 23.84 19.53 -10.67
#